data_AF-A0A938QHM5-F1
#
_entry.id   AF-A0A938QHM5-F1
#
_cell.length_a   1.000
_cell.length_b   1.000
_cell.length_c   1.000
_cell.angle_alpha   90.00
_cell.angle_beta   90.00
_cell.angle_gamma   90.00
#
_symmetry.space_group_name_H-M   'P 1'
#
loop_
_entity.id
_entity.type
_entity.pdbx_description
1 polymer ?
#
loop_
_entity_poly.entity_id
_entity_poly.type
_entity_poly.pdbx_seq_one_letter_code
_entity_poly.pdbx_strand_id
1 'polypeptide(L)'
;MGHPVYITGRVFAYLLGLKEPKFVVGFTGPEIDVALEQREADGRVSTGDSLIRRNREWLDKGLVNVHASIEIPRGERHARFAQVPDVEGFARSEVEKKIVDMFRAFRIAGQNFFLPPGTPKDRVQTLADAMRRTFSDGEFLKEYQKLSGEIASPLAAEALEKIIRELPRDKTAVELFNKLAGSEALPPR
;
A
#
# COMPACT_ATOMS: atom_id res chain seq x y z
N MET A 1 15.26 -3.47 1.65
CA MET A 1 14.55 -4.70 1.25
C MET A 1 13.37 -4.92 2.19
N GLY A 2 12.17 -5.23 1.69
CA GLY A 2 10.97 -5.46 2.53
C GLY A 2 10.12 -4.22 2.86
N HIS A 3 10.54 -3.00 2.48
CA HIS A 3 9.72 -1.80 2.65
C HIS A 3 8.47 -1.86 1.73
N PRO A 4 7.28 -1.42 2.17
CA PRO A 4 6.05 -1.52 1.38
C PRO A 4 6.15 -0.93 -0.02
N VAL A 5 6.82 0.22 -0.19
CA VAL A 5 7.02 0.86 -1.51
C VAL A 5 7.80 -0.04 -2.47
N TYR A 6 8.82 -0.73 -1.97
CA TYR A 6 9.62 -1.66 -2.77
C TYR A 6 8.79 -2.86 -3.24
N ILE A 7 8.03 -3.46 -2.31
CA ILE A 7 7.12 -4.58 -2.62
C ILE A 7 6.06 -4.14 -3.63
N THR A 8 5.52 -2.92 -3.47
CA THR A 8 4.53 -2.36 -4.41
C THR A 8 5.10 -2.26 -5.81
N GLY A 9 6.31 -1.71 -5.95
CA GLY A 9 6.96 -1.58 -7.25
C GLY A 9 7.15 -2.94 -7.93
N ARG A 10 7.50 -3.98 -7.17
CA ARG A 10 7.67 -5.33 -7.68
C ARG A 10 6.36 -6.00 -8.10
N VAL A 11 5.31 -5.87 -7.28
CA VAL A 11 3.97 -6.35 -7.63
C VAL A 11 3.46 -5.67 -8.91
N PHE A 12 3.63 -4.36 -9.02
CA PHE A 12 3.23 -3.60 -10.20
C PHE A 12 4.04 -4.00 -11.43
N ALA A 13 5.36 -4.09 -11.32
CA ALA A 13 6.22 -4.50 -12.42
C ALA A 13 5.84 -5.89 -12.97
N TYR A 14 5.56 -6.83 -12.07
CA TYR A 14 5.07 -8.17 -12.42
C TYR A 14 3.70 -8.09 -13.12
N LEU A 15 2.70 -7.44 -12.51
CA LEU A 15 1.35 -7.35 -13.08
C LEU A 15 1.27 -6.53 -14.38
N LEU A 16 2.17 -5.57 -14.60
CA LEU A 16 2.29 -4.85 -15.86
C LEU A 16 3.06 -5.63 -16.93
N GLY A 17 3.71 -6.74 -16.55
CA GLY A 17 4.49 -7.57 -17.47
C GLY A 17 5.78 -6.90 -17.94
N LEU A 18 6.44 -6.14 -17.07
CA LEU A 18 7.76 -5.57 -17.38
C LEU A 18 8.77 -6.70 -17.56
N LYS A 19 9.51 -6.67 -18.67
CA LYS A 19 10.40 -7.78 -19.08
C LYS A 19 11.63 -7.93 -18.19
N GLU A 20 12.36 -6.84 -17.98
CA GLU A 20 13.64 -6.85 -17.24
C GLU A 20 13.77 -5.63 -16.31
N PRO A 21 12.87 -5.46 -15.32
CA PRO A 21 12.96 -4.33 -14.41
C PRO A 21 14.16 -4.47 -13.47
N LYS A 22 14.94 -3.40 -13.34
CA LYS A 22 16.02 -3.29 -12.35
C LYS A 22 15.55 -2.47 -11.15
N PHE A 23 15.52 -3.09 -9.98
CA PHE A 23 15.12 -2.41 -8.74
C PHE A 23 16.34 -1.81 -8.05
N VAL A 24 16.52 -0.50 -8.19
CA VAL A 24 17.57 0.23 -7.49
C VAL A 24 17.09 0.55 -6.06
N VAL A 25 17.88 0.12 -5.08
CA VAL A 25 17.61 0.35 -3.65
C VAL A 25 18.64 1.34 -3.10
N GLY A 26 18.31 1.99 -1.98
CA GLY A 26 19.22 2.93 -1.30
C GLY A 26 18.74 4.38 -1.31
N PHE A 27 17.81 4.72 -2.20
CA PHE A 27 17.18 6.04 -2.19
C PHE A 27 16.11 6.17 -1.11
N THR A 28 16.16 7.30 -0.41
CA THR A 28 15.02 7.82 0.36
C THR A 28 13.94 8.36 -0.57
N GLY A 29 12.77 8.65 0.02
CA GLY A 29 11.62 9.17 -0.73
C GLY A 29 11.87 10.49 -1.48
N PRO A 30 12.64 11.46 -0.96
CA PRO A 30 13.06 12.65 -1.71
C PRO A 30 14.18 12.39 -2.72
N GLU A 31 15.15 11.54 -2.40
CA GLU A 31 16.29 11.28 -3.31
C GLU A 31 15.84 10.59 -4.60
N ILE A 32 14.89 9.65 -4.54
CA ILE A 32 14.34 9.02 -5.75
C ILE A 32 13.60 10.04 -6.64
N ASP A 33 13.08 11.13 -6.08
CA ASP A 33 12.44 12.17 -6.89
C ASP A 33 13.46 12.94 -7.72
N VAL A 34 14.59 13.28 -7.10
CA VAL A 34 15.73 13.89 -7.79
C VAL A 34 16.30 12.94 -8.85
N ALA A 35 16.45 11.65 -8.51
CA ALA A 35 16.91 10.64 -9.45
C ALA A 35 16.00 10.50 -10.68
N LEU A 36 14.69 10.67 -10.53
CA LEU A 36 13.74 10.70 -11.66
C LEU A 36 13.95 11.95 -12.53
N GLU A 37 14.08 13.12 -11.91
CA GLU A 37 14.31 14.38 -12.63
C GLU A 37 15.65 14.37 -13.41
N GLN A 38 16.67 13.74 -12.82
CA GLN A 38 18.00 13.57 -13.42
C GLN A 38 18.07 12.37 -14.39
N ARG A 39 17.00 11.60 -14.54
CA ARG A 39 16.93 10.39 -15.38
C ARG A 39 17.89 9.27 -14.96
N GLU A 40 18.23 9.22 -13.69
CA GLU A 40 18.94 8.09 -13.07
C GLU A 40 17.98 6.92 -12.74
N ALA A 41 16.68 7.21 -12.62
CA ALA A 41 15.62 6.23 -12.48
C ALA A 41 14.54 6.45 -13.55
N ASP A 42 13.96 5.35 -14.04
CA ASP A 42 12.89 5.39 -15.06
C ASP A 42 11.48 5.44 -14.44
N GLY A 43 11.35 5.06 -13.17
CA GLY A 43 10.04 5.00 -12.52
C GLY A 43 10.12 4.75 -11.02
N ARG A 44 9.01 5.05 -10.34
CA ARG A 44 8.82 4.78 -8.91
C ARG A 44 7.37 4.45 -8.61
N VAL A 45 7.14 3.95 -7.40
CA VAL A 45 5.82 3.96 -6.79
C VAL A 45 5.74 5.11 -5.78
N SER A 46 4.58 5.75 -5.69
CA SER A 46 4.28 6.78 -4.69
C SER A 46 2.87 6.62 -4.16
N THR A 47 2.57 7.22 -3.01
CA THR A 47 1.17 7.36 -2.57
C THR A 47 0.50 8.50 -3.34
N GLY A 48 -0.81 8.40 -3.55
CA GLY A 48 -1.58 9.44 -4.23
C GLY A 48 -1.43 10.81 -3.55
N ASP A 49 -1.49 10.83 -2.22
CA ASP A 49 -1.34 12.07 -1.43
C ASP A 49 0.03 12.70 -1.58
N SER A 50 1.10 11.89 -1.62
CA SER A 50 2.45 12.41 -1.87
C SER A 50 2.55 13.05 -3.25
N LEU A 51 1.95 12.44 -4.29
CA LEU A 51 1.94 13.01 -5.63
C LEU A 51 1.14 14.32 -5.70
N ILE A 52 0.02 14.41 -4.97
CA ILE A 52 -0.85 15.60 -4.97
C ILE A 52 -0.24 16.75 -4.15
N ARG A 53 0.39 16.44 -3.00
CA ARG A 53 0.91 17.45 -2.07
C ARG A 53 2.35 17.85 -2.39
N ARG A 54 3.24 16.86 -2.55
CA ARG A 54 4.69 17.08 -2.69
C ARG A 54 5.11 17.23 -4.14
N ASN A 55 4.63 16.37 -5.03
CA ASN A 55 5.05 16.33 -6.43
C ASN A 55 3.97 16.92 -7.36
N ARG A 56 3.20 17.91 -6.87
CA ARG A 56 2.07 18.50 -7.58
C ARG A 56 2.47 19.02 -8.97
N GLU A 57 3.63 19.66 -9.05
CA GLU A 57 4.15 20.23 -10.28
C GLU A 57 4.36 19.17 -11.37
N TRP A 58 4.78 17.96 -11.01
CA TRP A 58 4.93 16.86 -11.97
C TRP A 58 3.61 16.50 -12.63
N LEU A 59 2.51 16.56 -11.88
CA LEU A 59 1.17 16.29 -12.39
C LEU A 59 0.60 17.49 -13.16
N ASP A 60 0.81 18.72 -12.69
CA ASP A 60 0.29 19.95 -13.31
C ASP A 60 0.99 20.22 -14.66
N LYS A 61 2.30 19.92 -14.76
CA LYS A 61 3.11 20.13 -15.98
C LYS A 61 3.24 18.89 -16.87
N GLY A 62 2.65 17.75 -16.47
CA GLY A 62 2.74 16.50 -17.23
C GLY A 62 4.16 15.94 -17.35
N LEU A 63 5.00 16.12 -16.32
CA LEU A 63 6.39 15.65 -16.31
C LEU A 63 6.50 14.14 -16.06
N VAL A 64 5.43 13.51 -15.55
CA VAL A 64 5.36 12.08 -15.27
C VAL A 64 4.06 11.47 -15.77
N ASN A 65 4.09 10.19 -16.11
CA ASN A 65 2.92 9.40 -16.46
C ASN A 65 2.58 8.43 -15.32
N VAL A 66 1.33 8.45 -14.86
CA VAL A 66 0.84 7.48 -13.87
C VAL A 66 0.19 6.32 -14.61
N HIS A 67 0.87 5.18 -14.65
CA HIS A 67 0.47 4.03 -15.48
C HIS A 67 -0.60 3.14 -14.85
N ALA A 68 -0.56 2.98 -13.53
CA ALA A 68 -1.52 2.20 -12.77
C ALA A 68 -1.56 2.69 -11.32
N SER A 69 -2.66 2.42 -10.63
CA SER A 69 -2.83 2.64 -9.21
C SER A 69 -3.35 1.38 -8.53
N ILE A 70 -3.35 1.36 -7.21
CA ILE A 70 -4.12 0.38 -6.46
C ILE A 70 -5.07 1.11 -5.52
N GLU A 71 -6.35 0.77 -5.63
CA GLU A 71 -7.42 1.33 -4.81
C GLU A 71 -7.49 0.58 -3.49
N ILE A 72 -7.32 1.34 -2.41
CA ILE A 72 -7.22 0.84 -1.05
C ILE A 72 -8.08 1.76 -0.17
N PRO A 73 -9.29 1.33 0.22
CA PRO A 73 -10.02 0.13 -0.20
C PRO A 73 -10.43 0.14 -1.69
N ARG A 74 -10.84 -1.02 -2.20
CA ARG A 74 -11.27 -1.18 -3.60
C ARG A 74 -12.39 -0.17 -3.94
N GLY A 75 -12.28 0.52 -5.07
CA GLY A 75 -13.21 1.56 -5.49
C GLY A 75 -12.87 2.96 -4.95
N GLU A 76 -12.01 3.07 -3.95
CA GLU A 76 -11.59 4.36 -3.40
C GLU A 76 -10.41 4.91 -4.19
N ARG A 77 -10.66 6.01 -4.93
CA ARG A 77 -9.64 6.74 -5.67
C ARG A 77 -9.87 8.24 -5.62
N HIS A 78 -8.79 9.00 -5.63
CA HIS A 78 -8.86 10.45 -5.76
C HIS A 78 -9.27 10.86 -7.19
N ALA A 79 -10.12 11.88 -7.34
CA ALA A 79 -10.66 12.31 -8.64
C ALA A 79 -9.57 12.62 -9.69
N ARG A 80 -8.41 13.14 -9.23
CA ARG A 80 -7.23 13.43 -10.05
C ARG A 80 -6.64 12.20 -10.78
N PHE A 81 -6.93 11.00 -10.30
CA PHE A 81 -6.45 9.73 -10.85
C PHE A 81 -7.61 8.88 -11.39
N ALA A 82 -8.78 9.45 -11.67
CA ALA A 82 -9.94 8.71 -12.14
C ALA A 82 -9.67 7.91 -13.43
N GLN A 83 -8.84 8.44 -14.31
CA GLN A 83 -8.40 7.84 -15.57
C GLN A 83 -7.32 6.76 -15.41
N VAL A 84 -6.68 6.67 -14.25
CA VAL A 84 -5.61 5.69 -13.99
C VAL A 84 -6.26 4.33 -13.73
N PRO A 85 -5.83 3.25 -14.41
CA PRO A 85 -6.39 1.93 -14.18
C PRO A 85 -5.94 1.36 -12.83
N ASP A 86 -6.86 0.63 -12.17
CA ASP A 86 -6.49 -0.19 -11.01
C ASP A 86 -5.64 -1.39 -11.46
N VAL A 87 -4.61 -1.70 -10.68
CA VAL A 87 -3.65 -2.78 -10.96
C VAL A 87 -4.32 -4.15 -11.06
N GLU A 88 -5.48 -4.33 -10.40
CA GLU A 88 -6.31 -5.53 -10.50
C GLU A 88 -6.74 -5.82 -11.95
N GLY A 89 -6.98 -4.78 -12.76
CA GLY A 89 -7.35 -4.92 -14.17
C GLY A 89 -6.28 -5.58 -15.03
N PHE A 90 -5.04 -5.66 -14.54
CA PHE A 90 -3.95 -6.35 -15.23
C PHE A 90 -3.81 -7.82 -14.83
N ALA A 91 -4.47 -8.29 -13.77
CA ALA A 91 -4.38 -9.68 -13.32
C ALA A 91 -5.07 -10.64 -14.32
N ARG A 92 -4.34 -11.64 -14.81
CA ARG A 92 -4.76 -12.59 -15.85
C ARG A 92 -5.12 -13.98 -15.32
N SER A 93 -4.73 -14.30 -14.09
CA SER A 93 -4.99 -15.60 -13.47
C SER A 93 -5.61 -15.44 -12.08
N GLU A 94 -6.26 -16.50 -11.59
CA GLU A 94 -6.80 -16.54 -10.22
C GLU A 94 -5.71 -16.36 -9.16
N VAL A 95 -4.49 -16.82 -9.43
CA VAL A 95 -3.34 -16.60 -8.53
C VAL A 95 -2.99 -15.11 -8.50
N GLU A 96 -2.93 -14.44 -9.65
CA GLU A 96 -2.64 -13.00 -9.72
C GLU A 96 -3.71 -12.15 -9.02
N LYS A 97 -4.99 -12.51 -9.16
CA LYS A 97 -6.08 -11.85 -8.42
C LYS A 97 -5.89 -11.98 -6.91
N LYS A 98 -5.57 -13.19 -6.44
CA LYS A 98 -5.23 -13.42 -5.02
C LYS A 98 -4.03 -12.59 -4.56
N ILE A 99 -3.01 -12.39 -5.39
CA ILE A 99 -1.88 -11.50 -5.07
C ILE A 99 -2.36 -10.07 -4.86
N VAL A 100 -3.22 -9.57 -5.75
CA VAL A 100 -3.78 -8.21 -5.62
C VAL A 100 -4.61 -8.08 -4.35
N ASP A 101 -5.46 -9.07 -4.04
CA ASP A 101 -6.26 -9.08 -2.82
C ASP A 101 -5.40 -9.14 -1.55
N MET A 102 -4.39 -10.01 -1.51
CA MET A 102 -3.42 -10.08 -0.41
C MET A 102 -2.71 -8.73 -0.23
N PHE A 103 -2.23 -8.15 -1.32
CA PHE A 103 -1.52 -6.89 -1.29
C PHE A 103 -2.41 -5.73 -0.82
N ARG A 104 -3.67 -5.68 -1.28
CA ARG A 104 -4.68 -4.72 -0.81
C ARG A 104 -4.95 -4.91 0.68
N ALA A 105 -5.16 -6.14 1.15
CA ALA A 105 -5.38 -6.46 2.56
C ALA A 105 -4.21 -5.99 3.44
N PHE A 106 -2.96 -6.23 3.04
CA PHE A 106 -1.79 -5.76 3.78
C PHE A 106 -1.69 -4.23 3.83
N ARG A 107 -2.10 -3.54 2.77
CA ARG A 107 -2.11 -2.08 2.76
C ARG A 107 -3.24 -1.49 3.59
N ILE A 108 -4.45 -2.08 3.56
CA ILE A 108 -5.57 -1.65 4.41
C ILE A 108 -5.24 -1.85 5.88
N ALA A 109 -4.64 -3.00 6.23
CA ALA A 109 -4.26 -3.28 7.61
C ALA A 109 -3.27 -2.23 8.17
N GLY A 110 -2.50 -1.56 7.32
CA GLY A 110 -1.71 -0.39 7.70
C GLY A 110 -0.81 -0.64 8.92
N GLN A 111 -0.90 0.26 9.90
CA GLN A 111 -0.21 0.11 11.19
C GLN A 111 -1.09 -0.64 12.19
N ASN A 112 -0.74 -1.90 12.44
CA ASN A 112 -1.49 -2.79 13.31
C ASN A 112 -0.88 -2.86 14.71
N PHE A 113 -1.75 -2.96 15.71
CA PHE A 113 -1.37 -3.32 17.07
C PHE A 113 -1.70 -4.80 17.30
N PHE A 114 -0.67 -5.58 17.65
CA PHE A 114 -0.82 -7.00 17.97
C PHE A 114 -0.59 -7.23 19.45
N LEU A 115 -1.37 -8.13 20.03
CA LEU A 115 -1.16 -8.65 21.37
C LEU A 115 -0.67 -10.10 21.27
N PRO A 116 0.25 -10.54 22.16
CA PRO A 116 0.72 -11.92 22.15
C PRO A 116 -0.42 -12.94 22.29
N PRO A 117 -0.29 -14.13 21.68
CA PRO A 117 -1.21 -15.24 21.93
C PRO A 117 -1.33 -15.51 23.44
N GLY A 118 -2.55 -15.73 23.93
CA GLY A 118 -2.80 -15.98 25.35
C GLY A 118 -3.00 -14.72 26.21
N THR A 119 -2.96 -13.52 25.62
CA THR A 119 -3.33 -12.29 26.35
C THR A 119 -4.77 -12.41 26.89
N PRO A 120 -5.01 -12.15 28.19
CA PRO A 120 -6.34 -12.24 28.78
C PRO A 120 -7.39 -11.38 28.05
N LYS A 121 -8.60 -11.92 27.84
CA LYS A 121 -9.65 -11.28 27.04
C LYS A 121 -10.06 -9.91 27.57
N ASP A 122 -10.09 -9.73 28.89
CA ASP A 122 -10.37 -8.46 29.55
C ASP A 122 -9.33 -7.38 29.18
N ARG A 123 -8.06 -7.76 29.05
CA ARG A 123 -6.98 -6.85 28.62
C ARG A 123 -7.10 -6.48 27.15
N VAL A 124 -7.42 -7.46 26.29
CA VAL A 124 -7.68 -7.20 24.87
C VAL A 124 -8.84 -6.21 24.71
N GLN A 125 -9.95 -6.45 25.41
CA GLN A 125 -11.14 -5.57 25.37
C GLN A 125 -10.82 -4.17 25.90
N THR A 126 -10.08 -4.07 27.00
CA THR A 126 -9.68 -2.77 27.56
C THR A 126 -8.90 -1.93 26.54
N LEU A 127 -7.94 -2.54 25.83
CA LEU A 127 -7.14 -1.83 24.83
C LEU A 127 -7.95 -1.48 23.58
N ALA A 128 -8.81 -2.39 23.11
CA ALA A 128 -9.71 -2.13 21.99
C ALA A 128 -10.68 -0.97 22.30
N ASP A 129 -11.25 -0.94 23.50
CA ASP A 129 -12.14 0.12 23.96
C ASP A 129 -11.41 1.45 24.12
N ALA A 130 -10.17 1.44 24.62
CA ALA A 130 -9.35 2.64 24.70
C ALA A 130 -9.08 3.23 23.31
N MET A 131 -8.67 2.41 22.34
CA MET A 131 -8.48 2.84 20.95
C MET A 131 -9.77 3.40 20.36
N ARG A 132 -10.91 2.71 20.56
CA ARG A 132 -12.22 3.19 20.08
C ARG A 132 -12.58 4.55 20.66
N ARG A 133 -12.32 4.77 21.96
CA ARG A 133 -12.56 6.06 22.63
C ARG A 133 -11.67 7.16 22.07
N THR A 134 -10.37 6.92 21.93
CA THR A 134 -9.42 7.90 21.36
C THR A 134 -9.82 8.33 19.95
N PHE A 135 -10.18 7.37 19.10
CA PHE A 135 -10.57 7.66 17.72
C PHE A 135 -11.99 8.20 17.55
N SER A 136 -12.80 8.20 18.63
CA SER A 136 -14.10 8.88 18.67
C SER A 136 -14.00 10.27 19.33
N ASP A 137 -12.84 10.62 19.88
CA ASP A 137 -12.62 11.89 20.56
C ASP A 137 -12.36 13.00 19.54
N GLY A 138 -13.26 13.98 19.50
CA GLY A 138 -13.17 15.11 18.59
C GLY A 138 -11.94 16.00 18.82
N GLU A 139 -11.39 16.08 20.03
CA GLU A 139 -10.16 16.83 20.29
C GLU A 139 -8.95 16.10 19.72
N PHE A 140 -8.89 14.78 19.91
CA PHE A 140 -7.86 13.94 19.31
C PHE A 140 -7.87 14.03 17.78
N LEU A 141 -9.05 13.92 17.16
CA LEU A 141 -9.19 14.00 15.69
C LEU A 141 -8.73 15.36 15.14
N LYS A 142 -9.05 16.47 15.83
CA LYS A 142 -8.60 17.81 15.44
C LYS A 142 -7.08 17.95 15.54
N GLU A 143 -6.49 17.50 16.64
CA GLU A 143 -5.03 17.60 16.82
C GLU A 143 -4.29 16.68 15.85
N TYR A 144 -4.82 15.47 15.59
CA TYR A 144 -4.29 14.57 14.56
C TYR A 144 -4.26 15.24 13.19
N GLN A 145 -5.38 15.84 12.76
CA GLN A 145 -5.47 16.51 11.46
C GLN A 145 -4.52 17.71 11.37
N LYS A 146 -4.38 18.48 12.46
CA LYS A 146 -3.46 19.61 12.51
C LYS A 146 -1.99 19.18 12.40
N LEU A 147 -1.60 18.08 13.03
CA LEU A 147 -0.21 17.61 13.04
C LEU A 147 0.16 16.83 11.76
N SER A 148 -0.72 15.94 11.29
CA SER A 148 -0.45 15.08 10.12
C SER A 148 -0.88 15.72 8.79
N GLY A 149 -1.87 16.62 8.82
CA GLY A 149 -2.58 17.09 7.63
C GLY A 149 -3.57 16.07 7.05
N GLU A 150 -3.82 14.96 7.74
CA GLU A 150 -4.70 13.87 7.28
C GLU A 150 -5.89 13.70 8.22
N ILE A 151 -7.01 13.22 7.69
CA ILE A 151 -8.17 12.84 8.50
C ILE A 151 -7.89 11.43 9.05
N ALA A 152 -7.97 11.24 10.37
CA ALA A 152 -7.80 9.92 10.94
C ALA A 152 -8.90 8.97 10.45
N SER A 153 -8.49 7.84 9.86
CA SER A 153 -9.37 6.81 9.30
C SER A 153 -9.07 5.44 9.94
N PRO A 154 -9.34 5.29 11.25
CA PRO A 154 -8.99 4.08 11.98
C PRO A 154 -9.82 2.88 11.51
N LEU A 155 -9.16 1.74 11.34
CA LEU A 155 -9.83 0.48 11.13
C LEU A 155 -10.24 -0.12 12.49
N ALA A 156 -11.52 -0.45 12.64
CA ALA A 156 -12.01 -1.15 13.83
C ALA A 156 -11.37 -2.54 13.95
N ALA A 157 -11.18 -3.02 15.19
CA ALA A 157 -10.56 -4.31 15.45
C ALA A 157 -11.29 -5.47 14.75
N GLU A 158 -12.62 -5.43 14.74
CA GLU A 158 -13.47 -6.43 14.11
C GLU A 158 -13.31 -6.43 12.58
N ALA A 159 -13.13 -5.24 11.99
CA ALA A 159 -12.86 -5.10 10.56
C ALA A 159 -11.47 -5.62 10.20
N LEU A 160 -10.46 -5.35 11.03
CA LEU A 160 -9.12 -5.91 10.88
C LEU A 160 -9.13 -7.45 10.99
N GLU A 161 -9.83 -8.00 11.98
CA GLU A 161 -9.98 -9.45 12.13
C GLU A 161 -10.63 -10.08 10.89
N LYS A 162 -11.64 -9.42 10.32
CA LYS A 162 -12.28 -9.87 9.07
C LYS A 162 -11.27 -9.93 7.93
N ILE A 163 -10.48 -8.88 7.73
CA ILE A 163 -9.42 -8.84 6.70
C ILE A 163 -8.42 -9.98 6.90
N ILE A 164 -7.99 -10.24 8.13
CA ILE A 164 -7.04 -11.32 8.44
C ILE A 164 -7.65 -12.71 8.16
N ARG A 165 -8.94 -12.89 8.41
CA ARG A 165 -9.68 -14.14 8.14
C ARG A 165 -9.87 -14.39 6.65
N GLU A 166 -10.17 -13.34 5.89
CA GLU A 166 -10.43 -13.39 4.44
C GLU A 166 -9.16 -13.39 3.59
N LEU A 167 -8.00 -13.09 4.20
CA LEU A 167 -6.71 -13.10 3.52
C LEU A 167 -6.47 -14.43 2.79
N PRO A 168 -6.14 -14.43 1.49
CA PRO A 168 -5.78 -15.65 0.77
C PRO A 168 -4.61 -16.39 1.43
N ARG A 169 -4.78 -17.69 1.69
CA ARG A 169 -3.77 -18.59 2.30
C ARG A 169 -3.37 -19.75 1.41
N ASP A 170 -3.76 -19.68 0.13
CA ASP A 170 -3.36 -20.66 -0.87
C ASP A 170 -1.83 -20.68 -1.02
N LYS A 171 -1.24 -21.88 -1.00
CA LYS A 171 0.22 -22.06 -1.00
C LYS A 171 0.87 -21.42 -2.23
N THR A 172 0.26 -21.59 -3.40
CA THR A 172 0.79 -21.05 -4.67
C THR A 172 0.81 -19.51 -4.65
N ALA A 173 -0.29 -18.87 -4.22
CA ALA A 173 -0.36 -17.43 -4.07
C ALA A 173 0.65 -16.89 -3.04
N VAL A 174 0.80 -17.55 -1.90
CA VAL A 174 1.76 -17.15 -0.87
C VAL A 174 3.20 -17.27 -1.37
N GLU A 175 3.54 -18.37 -2.05
CA GLU A 175 4.87 -18.56 -2.63
C GLU A 175 5.20 -17.51 -3.69
N LEU A 176 4.24 -17.21 -4.58
CA LEU A 176 4.41 -16.15 -5.57
C LEU A 176 4.58 -14.78 -4.89
N PHE A 177 3.74 -14.45 -3.91
CA PHE A 177 3.85 -13.20 -3.15
C PHE A 177 5.23 -13.05 -2.51
N ASN A 178 5.75 -14.13 -1.88
CA ASN A 178 7.08 -14.11 -1.26
C ASN A 178 8.19 -13.85 -2.28
N LYS A 179 8.12 -14.44 -3.48
CA LYS A 179 9.06 -14.14 -4.58
C LYS A 179 8.98 -12.68 -5.02
N LEU A 180 7.76 -12.13 -5.11
CA LEU A 180 7.54 -10.72 -5.45
C LEU A 180 8.04 -9.78 -4.34
N ALA A 181 7.92 -10.17 -3.07
CA ALA A 181 8.40 -9.38 -1.93
C ALA A 181 9.92 -9.47 -1.70
N GLY A 182 10.58 -10.49 -2.26
CA GLY A 182 12.03 -10.74 -2.14
C GLY A 182 12.93 -9.86 -3.01
N SER A 183 14.23 -10.16 -3.01
CA SER A 183 15.28 -9.51 -3.83
C SER A 183 15.57 -10.20 -5.15
N GLU A 184 15.13 -11.45 -5.31
CA GLU A 184 15.46 -12.26 -6.48
C GLU A 184 14.91 -11.63 -7.77
N ALA A 185 15.30 -12.14 -8.93
CA ALA A 185 14.66 -11.75 -10.17
C ALA A 185 13.15 -12.00 -10.09
N LEU A 186 12.34 -11.15 -10.74
CA LEU A 186 10.91 -11.42 -10.82
C LEU A 186 10.70 -12.75 -11.52
N PRO A 187 9.77 -13.60 -11.03
CA PRO A 187 9.45 -14.84 -11.70
C PRO A 187 8.85 -14.53 -13.09
N PRO A 188 8.98 -15.46 -14.04
CA PRO A 188 8.25 -15.35 -15.30
C PRO A 188 6.76 -15.29 -15.00
N ARG A 189 6.07 -14.49 -15.82
CA ARG A 189 4.64 -14.30 -15.73
C ARG A 189 3.90 -15.19 -16.73
#